data_AF-A6E9A3-F1
#
_entry.id   AF-A6E9A3-F1
#
_cell.length_a   1.000
_cell.length_b   1.000
_cell.length_c   1.000
_cell.angle_alpha   90.00
_cell.angle_beta   90.00
_cell.angle_gamma   90.00
#
_symmetry.space_group_name_H-M   'P 1'
#
loop_
_entity.id
_entity.type
_entity.pdbx_description
1 polymer ?
#
loop_
_entity_poly.entity_id
_entity_poly.type
_entity_poly.pdbx_seq_one_letter_code
_entity_poly.pdbx_strand_id
1 'polypeptide(L)'
;MIIYKSNEEVELMQISALLVSATLAELAKVLKPGMKTIEIDRIANEYILDHGAVPSFHNYNGFPNHIITSINDVVVHGLPGEQELRDGDIISVDVGTIKNGFHGDHAYTFIIGEVSKEILHLVKTTKDSLFEGIKQAVVGKRLGDIGYAIQFHNEQQGFGVVRDFVGHGLGKDMHEDPQVPNYGHRGKGMLLKENLVMAIEPMINLGKKDVYFDRDGWAVRTVDGLPSVHFEHDVCVKKGEALVLSDYAPIEIAEKANINLNTSYY
;
A
#
# COMPACT_ATOMS: atom_id res chain seq x y z
N MET A 1 7.30 -20.53 5.26
CA MET A 1 7.00 -20.91 6.66
C MET A 1 6.61 -19.64 7.40
N ILE A 2 5.55 -19.65 8.21
CA ILE A 2 5.12 -18.45 8.96
C ILE A 2 6.11 -18.13 10.07
N ILE A 3 6.55 -16.89 10.16
CA ILE A 3 7.52 -16.40 11.15
C ILE A 3 6.82 -15.44 12.11
N TYR A 4 6.90 -15.72 13.40
CA TYR A 4 6.42 -14.82 14.45
C TYR A 4 7.59 -14.06 15.04
N LYS A 5 7.44 -12.74 15.19
CA LYS A 5 8.51 -11.85 15.62
C LYS A 5 8.63 -11.79 17.15
N SER A 6 9.81 -11.49 17.66
CA SER A 6 9.95 -11.00 19.05
C SER A 6 9.38 -9.58 19.18
N ASN A 7 9.15 -9.11 20.40
CA ASN A 7 8.68 -7.72 20.57
C ASN A 7 9.73 -6.71 20.10
N GLU A 8 11.01 -7.02 20.34
CA GLU A 8 12.15 -6.21 19.89
C GLU A 8 12.23 -6.17 18.35
N GLU A 9 11.96 -7.28 17.68
CA GLU A 9 11.88 -7.31 16.21
C GLU A 9 10.72 -6.47 15.69
N VAL A 10 9.55 -6.49 16.36
CA VAL A 10 8.41 -5.63 16.02
C VAL A 10 8.76 -4.13 16.17
N GLU A 11 9.49 -3.75 17.23
CA GLU A 11 9.96 -2.37 17.42
C GLU A 11 10.93 -1.93 16.31
N LEU A 12 11.82 -2.81 15.87
CA LEU A 12 12.73 -2.53 14.76
C LEU A 12 11.98 -2.37 13.42
N MET A 13 11.00 -3.25 13.16
CA MET A 13 10.12 -3.12 11.99
C MET A 13 9.32 -1.81 12.02
N GLN A 14 8.85 -1.39 13.20
CA GLN A 14 8.13 -0.12 13.35
C GLN A 14 9.00 1.07 12.92
N ILE A 15 10.29 1.06 13.23
CA ILE A 15 11.23 2.11 12.78
C ILE A 15 11.31 2.14 11.24
N SER A 16 11.34 0.99 10.58
CA SER A 16 11.33 0.90 9.12
C SER A 16 10.01 1.41 8.52
N ALA A 17 8.86 0.95 9.03
CA ALA A 17 7.53 1.36 8.56
C ALA A 17 7.27 2.87 8.76
N LEU A 18 7.74 3.45 9.86
CA LEU A 18 7.68 4.90 10.10
C LEU A 18 8.57 5.70 9.14
N LEU A 19 9.73 5.15 8.73
CA LEU A 19 10.56 5.78 7.70
C LEU A 19 9.86 5.79 6.33
N VAL A 20 9.18 4.70 5.98
CA VAL A 20 8.33 4.69 4.78
C VAL A 20 7.27 5.79 4.87
N SER A 21 6.63 5.94 6.05
CA SER A 21 5.60 6.95 6.29
C SER A 21 6.14 8.37 6.11
N ALA A 22 7.34 8.62 6.62
CA ALA A 22 8.05 9.89 6.45
C ALA A 22 8.45 10.15 4.99
N THR A 23 8.82 9.10 4.25
CA THR A 23 9.16 9.19 2.82
C THR A 23 7.94 9.58 2.00
N LEU A 24 6.79 8.91 2.19
CA LEU A 24 5.53 9.27 1.53
C LEU A 24 5.07 10.68 1.89
N ALA A 25 5.26 11.11 3.15
CA ALA A 25 4.97 12.48 3.57
C ALA A 25 5.89 13.51 2.91
N GLU A 26 7.15 13.16 2.61
CA GLU A 26 8.05 14.01 1.83
C GLU A 26 7.57 14.15 0.39
N LEU A 27 7.20 13.03 -0.24
CA LEU A 27 6.65 13.04 -1.60
C LEU A 27 5.37 13.87 -1.69
N ALA A 28 4.46 13.73 -0.71
CA ALA A 28 3.22 14.49 -0.65
C ALA A 28 3.43 16.02 -0.70
N LYS A 29 4.56 16.55 -0.22
CA LYS A 29 4.86 17.99 -0.25
C LYS A 29 5.18 18.51 -1.66
N VAL A 30 5.64 17.64 -2.56
CA VAL A 30 6.22 18.03 -3.85
C VAL A 30 5.42 17.55 -5.06
N LEU A 31 4.55 16.53 -4.89
CA LEU A 31 3.69 16.01 -5.96
C LEU A 31 2.86 17.13 -6.60
N LYS A 32 2.87 17.19 -7.93
CA LYS A 32 2.15 18.18 -8.73
C LYS A 32 2.03 17.75 -10.19
N PRO A 33 1.09 18.32 -10.97
CA PRO A 33 1.06 18.15 -12.42
C PRO A 33 2.40 18.52 -13.08
N GLY A 34 2.78 17.78 -14.11
CA GLY A 34 4.02 17.93 -14.88
C GLY A 34 5.25 17.26 -14.27
N MET A 35 5.16 16.72 -13.06
CA MET A 35 6.26 15.98 -12.44
C MET A 35 6.32 14.57 -13.02
N LYS A 36 7.52 14.11 -13.41
CA LYS A 36 7.72 12.74 -13.93
C LYS A 36 7.81 11.74 -12.79
N THR A 37 7.32 10.52 -12.99
CA THR A 37 7.41 9.48 -11.97
C THR A 37 8.85 9.11 -11.60
N ILE A 38 9.81 9.23 -12.53
CA ILE A 38 11.23 9.05 -12.21
C ILE A 38 11.79 10.11 -11.27
N GLU A 39 11.23 11.33 -11.26
CA GLU A 39 11.63 12.37 -10.31
C GLU A 39 11.14 12.05 -8.91
N ILE A 40 9.94 11.45 -8.79
CA ILE A 40 9.35 10.97 -7.53
C ILE A 40 10.23 9.84 -6.96
N ASP A 41 10.62 8.87 -7.79
CA ASP A 41 11.53 7.79 -7.42
C ASP A 41 12.87 8.29 -6.89
N ARG A 42 13.47 9.27 -7.58
CA ARG A 42 14.75 9.88 -7.15
C ARG A 42 14.63 10.54 -5.78
N ILE A 43 13.57 11.32 -5.55
CA ILE A 43 13.35 12.01 -4.27
C ILE A 43 13.15 11.00 -3.14
N ALA A 44 12.36 9.96 -3.37
CA ALA A 44 12.15 8.91 -2.38
C ALA A 44 13.46 8.19 -2.04
N ASN A 45 14.24 7.79 -3.06
CA ASN A 45 15.52 7.14 -2.86
C ASN A 45 16.51 8.03 -2.08
N GLU A 46 16.65 9.30 -2.45
CA GLU A 46 17.49 10.27 -1.74
C GLU A 46 17.07 10.37 -0.26
N TYR A 47 15.76 10.51 0.01
CA TYR A 47 15.24 10.56 1.37
C TYR A 47 15.55 9.29 2.17
N ILE A 48 15.32 8.11 1.58
CA ILE A 48 15.57 6.81 2.24
C ILE A 48 17.06 6.67 2.62
N LEU A 49 17.95 6.98 1.68
CA LEU A 49 19.40 6.90 1.89
C LEU A 49 19.89 7.89 2.94
N ASP A 50 19.41 9.14 2.89
CA ASP A 50 19.75 10.18 3.88
C ASP A 50 19.34 9.82 5.31
N HIS A 51 18.34 8.93 5.45
CA HIS A 51 17.87 8.41 6.74
C HIS A 51 18.50 7.06 7.12
N GLY A 52 19.56 6.65 6.44
CA GLY A 52 20.37 5.47 6.77
C GLY A 52 19.66 4.15 6.52
N ALA A 53 18.76 4.10 5.55
CA ALA A 53 18.08 2.90 5.08
C ALA A 53 18.42 2.63 3.61
N VAL A 54 17.95 1.50 3.09
CA VAL A 54 18.02 1.18 1.65
C VAL A 54 16.62 0.93 1.10
N PRO A 55 16.33 1.30 -0.16
CA PRO A 55 15.06 1.00 -0.80
C PRO A 55 14.95 -0.49 -1.05
N SER A 56 13.85 -1.09 -0.58
CA SER A 56 13.72 -2.53 -0.59
C SER A 56 13.43 -3.12 -1.97
N PHE A 57 12.76 -2.36 -2.84
CA PHE A 57 12.35 -2.84 -4.16
C PHE A 57 13.50 -2.85 -5.17
N HIS A 58 14.54 -2.06 -4.95
CA HIS A 58 15.63 -1.95 -5.90
C HIS A 58 16.37 -3.28 -6.08
N ASN A 59 16.39 -3.79 -7.31
CA ASN A 59 16.87 -5.12 -7.71
C ASN A 59 16.12 -6.31 -7.07
N TYR A 60 14.99 -6.08 -6.41
CA TYR A 60 14.16 -7.15 -5.89
C TYR A 60 13.54 -7.94 -7.05
N ASN A 61 13.97 -9.18 -7.24
CA ASN A 61 13.64 -10.00 -8.42
C ASN A 61 13.91 -9.30 -9.78
N GLY A 62 14.86 -8.35 -9.81
CA GLY A 62 15.19 -7.56 -11.00
C GLY A 62 14.35 -6.30 -11.22
N PHE A 63 13.56 -5.87 -10.22
CA PHE A 63 12.82 -4.60 -10.31
C PHE A 63 13.81 -3.42 -10.40
N PRO A 64 13.68 -2.53 -11.39
CA PRO A 64 14.76 -1.58 -11.71
C PRO A 64 14.77 -0.31 -10.87
N ASN A 65 13.62 0.09 -10.30
CA ASN A 65 13.45 1.35 -9.56
C ASN A 65 13.51 1.15 -8.04
N HIS A 66 13.40 2.23 -7.28
CA HIS A 66 13.51 2.23 -5.82
C HIS A 66 12.14 2.20 -5.14
N ILE A 67 11.13 2.80 -5.79
CA ILE A 67 9.72 2.79 -5.38
C ILE A 67 8.84 2.32 -6.54
N ILE A 68 7.56 2.10 -6.26
CA ILE A 68 6.53 1.81 -7.25
C ILE A 68 5.61 3.03 -7.39
N THR A 69 5.28 3.39 -8.63
CA THR A 69 4.32 4.47 -8.93
C THR A 69 3.26 3.95 -9.90
N SER A 70 2.05 3.76 -9.38
CA SER A 70 0.92 3.21 -10.13
C SER A 70 -0.10 4.32 -10.41
N ILE A 71 -0.17 4.77 -11.67
CA ILE A 71 -1.07 5.85 -12.10
C ILE A 71 -2.35 5.25 -12.69
N ASN A 72 -3.50 5.76 -12.26
CA ASN A 72 -4.83 5.46 -12.81
C ASN A 72 -5.16 3.95 -12.87
N ASP A 73 -5.12 3.34 -14.07
CA ASP A 73 -5.48 1.93 -14.31
C ASP A 73 -4.38 0.93 -13.90
N VAL A 74 -3.20 1.44 -13.54
CA VAL A 74 -2.14 0.62 -12.95
C VAL A 74 -2.54 0.29 -11.51
N VAL A 75 -2.68 -1.00 -11.22
CA VAL A 75 -3.06 -1.54 -9.92
C VAL A 75 -1.86 -1.54 -8.98
N VAL A 76 -0.76 -2.19 -9.39
CA VAL A 76 0.49 -2.34 -8.64
C VAL A 76 1.68 -2.47 -9.61
N HIS A 77 2.89 -2.37 -9.05
CA HIS A 77 4.17 -2.56 -9.75
C HIS A 77 4.41 -1.64 -10.96
N GLY A 78 3.73 -0.48 -11.01
CA GLY A 78 4.01 0.54 -12.01
C GLY A 78 5.47 1.02 -11.92
N LEU A 79 6.16 1.02 -13.07
CA LEU A 79 7.56 1.45 -13.16
C LEU A 79 7.66 2.98 -13.22
N PRO A 80 8.39 3.61 -12.28
CA PRO A 80 8.80 5.01 -12.43
C PRO A 80 9.57 5.23 -13.74
N GLY A 81 9.22 6.29 -14.47
CA GLY A 81 9.78 6.61 -15.78
C GLY A 81 9.49 8.04 -16.23
N GLU A 82 9.44 8.26 -17.54
CA GLU A 82 9.25 9.58 -18.15
C GLU A 82 7.79 10.07 -18.16
N GLN A 83 6.85 9.27 -17.64
CA GLN A 83 5.44 9.64 -17.57
C GLN A 83 5.26 10.81 -16.58
N GLU A 84 4.69 11.91 -17.08
CA GLU A 84 4.33 13.07 -16.27
C GLU A 84 2.93 12.90 -15.66
N LEU A 85 2.81 13.31 -14.39
CA LEU A 85 1.53 13.46 -13.71
C LEU A 85 0.69 14.55 -14.35
N ARG A 86 -0.63 14.35 -14.40
CA ARG A 86 -1.60 15.29 -14.95
C ARG A 86 -2.64 15.66 -13.90
N ASP A 87 -3.23 16.83 -14.09
CA ASP A 87 -4.47 17.16 -13.39
C ASP A 87 -5.53 16.11 -13.70
N GLY A 88 -6.15 15.56 -12.66
CA GLY A 88 -7.10 14.46 -12.73
C GLY A 88 -6.52 13.05 -12.61
N ASP A 89 -5.20 12.90 -12.45
CA ASP A 89 -4.59 11.60 -12.16
C ASP A 89 -4.79 11.21 -10.69
N ILE A 90 -4.95 9.90 -10.47
CA ILE A 90 -4.63 9.29 -9.17
C ILE A 90 -3.31 8.55 -9.28
N ILE A 91 -2.50 8.60 -8.22
CA ILE A 91 -1.23 7.89 -8.13
C ILE A 91 -1.13 7.17 -6.79
N SER A 92 -1.06 5.84 -6.84
CA SER A 92 -0.62 5.03 -5.71
C SER A 92 0.90 4.98 -5.71
N VAL A 93 1.51 5.43 -4.61
CA VAL A 93 2.94 5.35 -4.40
C VAL A 93 3.19 4.31 -3.33
N ASP A 94 3.98 3.31 -3.66
CA ASP A 94 4.32 2.19 -2.81
C ASP A 94 5.83 2.20 -2.56
N VAL A 95 6.22 2.10 -1.29
CA VAL A 95 7.57 2.34 -0.80
C VAL A 95 7.96 1.27 0.22
N GLY A 96 8.98 0.50 -0.12
CA GLY A 96 9.63 -0.40 0.82
C GLY A 96 10.98 0.15 1.30
N THR A 97 11.28 0.03 2.60
CA THR A 97 12.62 0.34 3.14
C THR A 97 13.18 -0.77 4.00
N ILE A 98 14.51 -0.96 3.98
CA ILE A 98 15.22 -1.83 4.90
C ILE A 98 16.03 -0.96 5.85
N LYS A 99 15.68 -1.02 7.14
CA LYS A 99 16.43 -0.36 8.22
C LYS A 99 16.62 -1.33 9.36
N ASN A 100 17.83 -1.32 9.94
CA ASN A 100 18.21 -2.25 11.02
C ASN A 100 17.98 -3.74 10.70
N GLY A 101 18.05 -4.11 9.41
CA GLY A 101 17.85 -5.49 8.94
C GLY A 101 16.40 -5.96 8.84
N PHE A 102 15.43 -5.03 8.93
CA PHE A 102 14.00 -5.32 8.80
C PHE A 102 13.36 -4.42 7.75
N HIS A 103 12.41 -4.99 7.01
CA HIS A 103 11.58 -4.28 6.08
C HIS A 103 10.50 -3.48 6.80
N GLY A 104 10.18 -2.32 6.24
CA GLY A 104 8.87 -1.69 6.35
C GLY A 104 8.32 -1.49 4.94
N ASP A 105 7.02 -1.67 4.78
CA ASP A 105 6.33 -1.67 3.49
C ASP A 105 4.97 -0.99 3.62
N HIS A 106 4.74 0.08 2.87
CA HIS A 106 3.38 0.55 2.65
C HIS A 106 3.22 1.49 1.46
N ALA A 107 2.04 1.40 0.88
CA ALA A 107 1.49 2.29 -0.13
C ALA A 107 0.47 3.32 0.38
N TYR A 108 0.44 4.47 -0.31
CA TYR A 108 -0.56 5.52 -0.15
C TYR A 108 -0.99 6.07 -1.51
N THR A 109 -2.29 6.33 -1.70
CA THR A 109 -2.82 6.92 -2.94
C THR A 109 -3.07 8.42 -2.79
N PHE A 110 -2.50 9.21 -3.70
CA PHE A 110 -2.71 10.64 -3.82
C PHE A 110 -3.59 10.97 -5.03
N ILE A 111 -4.32 12.09 -4.95
CA ILE A 111 -5.13 12.63 -6.04
C ILE A 111 -4.49 13.93 -6.53
N ILE A 112 -4.13 13.99 -7.81
CA ILE A 112 -3.51 15.16 -8.43
C ILE A 112 -4.62 16.06 -9.00
N GLY A 113 -4.83 17.24 -8.42
CA GLY A 113 -5.84 18.18 -8.88
C GLY A 113 -7.27 17.63 -8.79
N GLU A 114 -8.15 17.99 -9.72
CA GLU A 114 -9.58 17.66 -9.60
C GLU A 114 -9.96 16.34 -10.29
N VAL A 115 -10.73 15.50 -9.59
CA VAL A 115 -11.25 14.22 -10.10
C VAL A 115 -12.76 14.12 -9.95
N SER A 116 -13.36 13.09 -10.54
CA SER A 116 -14.79 12.83 -10.39
C SER A 116 -15.14 12.41 -8.95
N LYS A 117 -16.40 12.62 -8.55
CA LYS A 117 -16.92 12.14 -7.25
C LYS A 117 -16.79 10.63 -7.08
N GLU A 118 -16.86 9.89 -8.18
CA GLU A 118 -16.72 8.44 -8.19
C GLU A 118 -15.28 8.04 -7.83
N ILE A 119 -14.26 8.75 -8.33
CA ILE A 119 -12.86 8.53 -7.95
C ILE A 119 -12.63 8.92 -6.48
N LEU A 120 -13.18 10.04 -6.00
CA LEU A 120 -13.11 10.40 -4.57
C LEU A 120 -13.70 9.29 -3.69
N HIS A 121 -14.84 8.72 -4.10
CA HIS A 121 -15.51 7.63 -3.39
C HIS A 121 -14.68 6.33 -3.41
N LEU A 122 -14.03 6.00 -4.54
CA LEU A 122 -13.13 4.86 -4.65
C LEU A 122 -11.94 4.99 -3.70
N VAL A 123 -11.26 6.14 -3.70
CA VAL A 123 -10.09 6.41 -2.84
C VAL A 123 -10.49 6.30 -1.37
N LYS A 124 -11.58 6.96 -0.98
CA LYS A 124 -12.09 6.90 0.40
C LYS A 124 -12.45 5.48 0.83
N THR A 125 -13.25 4.78 0.02
CA THR A 125 -13.75 3.43 0.34
C THR A 125 -12.59 2.44 0.45
N THR A 126 -11.58 2.55 -0.43
CA THR A 126 -10.40 1.69 -0.37
C THR A 126 -9.63 1.91 0.93
N LYS A 127 -9.36 3.17 1.30
CA LYS A 127 -8.71 3.50 2.57
C LYS A 127 -9.52 3.01 3.78
N ASP A 128 -10.82 3.25 3.81
CA ASP A 128 -11.70 2.79 4.89
C ASP A 128 -11.69 1.25 5.00
N SER A 129 -11.64 0.54 3.87
CA SER A 129 -11.62 -0.92 3.84
C SER A 129 -10.34 -1.52 4.42
N LEU A 130 -9.18 -0.86 4.24
CA LEU A 130 -7.93 -1.25 4.89
C LEU A 130 -8.12 -1.29 6.41
N PHE A 131 -8.66 -0.22 6.99
CA PHE A 131 -8.91 -0.15 8.43
C PHE A 131 -9.96 -1.18 8.90
N GLU A 132 -10.98 -1.49 8.10
CA GLU A 132 -11.90 -2.59 8.42
C GLU A 132 -11.20 -3.96 8.45
N GLY A 133 -10.24 -4.19 7.56
CA GLY A 133 -9.36 -5.37 7.57
C GLY A 133 -8.46 -5.42 8.79
N ILE A 134 -7.80 -4.30 9.13
CA ILE A 134 -6.89 -4.17 10.29
C ILE A 134 -7.61 -4.51 11.60
N LYS A 135 -8.87 -4.10 11.78
CA LYS A 135 -9.71 -4.46 12.95
C LYS A 135 -9.89 -5.99 13.12
N GLN A 136 -9.64 -6.78 12.07
CA GLN A 136 -9.68 -8.24 12.13
C GLN A 136 -8.31 -8.88 12.41
N ALA A 137 -7.21 -8.12 12.35
CA ALA A 137 -5.85 -8.61 12.55
C ALA A 137 -5.48 -8.78 14.04
N VAL A 138 -6.30 -9.51 14.81
CA VAL A 138 -6.13 -9.70 16.25
C VAL A 138 -6.06 -11.18 16.62
N VAL A 139 -5.39 -11.47 17.73
CA VAL A 139 -5.21 -12.85 18.23
C VAL A 139 -6.55 -13.57 18.36
N GLY A 140 -6.61 -14.79 17.81
CA GLY A 140 -7.79 -15.66 17.88
C GLY A 140 -8.76 -15.53 16.71
N LYS A 141 -8.67 -14.46 15.91
CA LYS A 141 -9.34 -14.39 14.60
C LYS A 141 -8.58 -15.20 13.56
N ARG A 142 -9.14 -15.33 12.36
CA ARG A 142 -8.52 -16.05 11.25
C ARG A 142 -8.24 -15.13 10.08
N LEU A 143 -7.25 -15.50 9.29
CA LEU A 143 -6.81 -14.73 8.13
C LEU A 143 -7.96 -14.36 7.16
N GLY A 144 -8.91 -15.29 6.94
CA GLY A 144 -10.06 -15.04 6.07
C GLY A 144 -11.04 -14.00 6.62
N ASP A 145 -10.98 -13.65 7.91
CA ASP A 145 -11.76 -12.54 8.48
C ASP A 145 -11.28 -11.19 7.96
N ILE A 146 -9.96 -11.02 7.78
CA ILE A 146 -9.35 -9.80 7.20
C ILE A 146 -9.85 -9.60 5.77
N GLY A 147 -9.64 -10.61 4.92
CA GLY A 147 -10.06 -10.57 3.52
C GLY A 147 -11.58 -10.43 3.37
N TYR A 148 -12.39 -11.08 4.22
CA TYR A 148 -13.84 -10.88 4.20
C TYR A 148 -14.22 -9.43 4.51
N ALA A 149 -13.58 -8.78 5.50
CA ALA A 149 -13.92 -7.42 5.89
C ALA A 149 -13.62 -6.42 4.76
N ILE A 150 -12.45 -6.52 4.14
CA ILE A 150 -12.04 -5.71 2.99
C ILE A 150 -13.00 -5.95 1.82
N GLN A 151 -13.21 -7.22 1.44
CA GLN A 151 -14.08 -7.57 0.32
C GLN A 151 -15.51 -7.08 0.53
N PHE A 152 -16.09 -7.35 1.70
CA PHE A 152 -17.46 -6.96 1.99
C PHE A 152 -17.63 -5.44 1.96
N HIS A 153 -16.66 -4.68 2.46
CA HIS A 153 -16.72 -3.22 2.43
C HIS A 153 -16.77 -2.68 1.00
N ASN A 154 -15.90 -3.17 0.11
CA ASN A 154 -15.75 -2.68 -1.26
C ASN A 154 -16.84 -3.21 -2.22
N GLU A 155 -17.16 -4.51 -2.18
CA GLU A 155 -18.14 -5.10 -3.10
C GLU A 155 -19.56 -4.54 -2.85
N GLN A 156 -19.87 -4.08 -1.63
CA GLN A 156 -21.14 -3.38 -1.32
C GLN A 156 -21.23 -1.99 -1.99
N GLN A 157 -20.10 -1.38 -2.34
CA GLN A 157 -20.05 -0.12 -3.10
C GLN A 157 -20.00 -0.35 -4.61
N GLY A 158 -19.95 -1.61 -5.06
CA GLY A 158 -19.87 -1.97 -6.47
C GLY A 158 -18.45 -2.04 -7.04
N PHE A 159 -17.42 -1.92 -6.19
CA PHE A 159 -16.02 -1.95 -6.62
C PHE A 159 -15.45 -3.37 -6.75
N GLY A 160 -14.48 -3.52 -7.64
CA GLY A 160 -13.80 -4.78 -7.93
C GLY A 160 -12.60 -5.00 -7.01
N VAL A 161 -12.63 -6.08 -6.22
CA VAL A 161 -11.51 -6.46 -5.34
C VAL A 161 -10.54 -7.36 -6.10
N VAL A 162 -9.32 -6.90 -6.34
CA VAL A 162 -8.28 -7.68 -7.05
C VAL A 162 -7.97 -8.97 -6.29
N ARG A 163 -7.78 -10.07 -7.03
CA ARG A 163 -7.60 -11.41 -6.44
C ARG A 163 -6.28 -12.09 -6.77
N ASP A 164 -5.60 -11.59 -7.80
CA ASP A 164 -4.33 -12.12 -8.31
C ASP A 164 -3.12 -11.64 -7.49
N PHE A 165 -3.29 -10.54 -6.75
CA PHE A 165 -2.31 -9.94 -5.84
C PHE A 165 -2.92 -9.80 -4.45
N VAL A 166 -2.08 -9.99 -3.44
CA VAL A 166 -2.47 -10.17 -2.05
C VAL A 166 -1.34 -9.68 -1.16
N GLY A 167 -1.69 -9.29 0.06
CA GLY A 167 -0.72 -9.01 1.11
C GLY A 167 0.16 -10.20 1.46
N HIS A 168 1.10 -9.96 2.35
CA HIS A 168 2.10 -10.96 2.71
C HIS A 168 2.52 -10.85 4.19
N GLY A 169 3.17 -11.88 4.69
CA GLY A 169 3.97 -11.74 5.90
C GLY A 169 5.14 -10.81 5.62
N LEU A 170 5.59 -10.09 6.65
CA LEU A 170 6.72 -9.16 6.52
C LEU A 170 7.72 -9.37 7.64
N GLY A 171 9.01 -9.16 7.34
CA GLY A 171 10.05 -9.20 8.36
C GLY A 171 11.44 -8.89 7.82
N LYS A 172 12.30 -9.91 7.83
CA LYS A 172 13.67 -9.79 7.31
C LYS A 172 13.72 -9.98 5.81
N ASP A 173 12.76 -10.74 5.29
CA ASP A 173 12.48 -10.81 3.87
C ASP A 173 11.28 -9.91 3.55
N MET A 174 11.25 -9.37 2.33
CA MET A 174 10.14 -8.53 1.87
C MET A 174 8.82 -9.30 1.87
N HIS A 175 8.81 -10.48 1.24
CA HIS A 175 7.64 -11.33 1.17
C HIS A 175 7.86 -12.60 1.99
N GLU A 176 7.28 -12.67 3.19
CA GLU A 176 7.21 -13.86 4.03
C GLU A 176 5.80 -14.49 3.99
N ASP A 177 5.64 -15.70 4.54
CA ASP A 177 4.31 -16.27 4.76
C ASP A 177 3.61 -15.61 5.96
N PRO A 178 2.27 -15.50 5.96
CA PRO A 178 1.35 -16.02 4.95
C PRO A 178 1.05 -15.00 3.83
N GLN A 179 0.55 -15.46 2.69
CA GLN A 179 -0.24 -14.59 1.82
C GLN A 179 -1.48 -14.09 2.57
N VAL A 180 -1.87 -12.84 2.35
CA VAL A 180 -2.97 -12.13 3.03
C VAL A 180 -3.95 -11.60 1.99
N PRO A 181 -4.91 -12.44 1.53
CA PRO A 181 -5.84 -12.01 0.49
C PRO A 181 -6.79 -10.91 0.95
N ASN A 182 -7.09 -9.98 0.04
CA ASN A 182 -8.11 -8.94 0.20
C ASN A 182 -9.56 -9.46 0.08
N TYR A 183 -9.72 -10.77 0.00
CA TYR A 183 -10.98 -11.48 -0.15
C TYR A 183 -11.01 -12.73 0.73
N GLY A 184 -12.20 -13.16 1.15
CA GLY A 184 -12.27 -14.31 2.04
C GLY A 184 -13.64 -14.63 2.63
N HIS A 185 -13.61 -15.53 3.60
CA HIS A 185 -14.79 -15.96 4.33
C HIS A 185 -14.51 -15.92 5.83
N ARG A 186 -15.50 -15.44 6.58
CA ARG A 186 -15.43 -15.38 8.04
C ARG A 186 -15.11 -16.75 8.64
N GLY A 187 -14.18 -16.77 9.59
CA GLY A 187 -13.74 -17.98 10.29
C GLY A 187 -12.97 -18.99 9.42
N LYS A 188 -12.49 -18.60 8.24
CA LYS A 188 -11.63 -19.45 7.38
C LYS A 188 -10.18 -18.97 7.37
N GLY A 189 -9.29 -19.84 6.90
CA GLY A 189 -7.84 -19.58 6.88
C GLY A 189 -7.14 -19.85 8.21
N MET A 190 -5.86 -19.52 8.26
CA MET A 190 -5.02 -19.77 9.44
C MET A 190 -5.46 -18.94 10.65
N LEU A 191 -5.21 -19.47 11.85
CA LEU A 191 -5.43 -18.75 13.10
C LEU A 191 -4.35 -17.68 13.28
N LEU A 192 -4.76 -16.44 13.53
CA LEU A 192 -3.84 -15.34 13.81
C LEU A 192 -3.30 -15.49 15.24
N LYS A 193 -1.97 -15.44 15.37
CA LYS A 193 -1.26 -15.50 16.65
C LYS A 193 -0.44 -14.24 16.84
N GLU A 194 -0.13 -13.97 18.10
CA GLU A 194 0.59 -12.79 18.54
C GLU A 194 1.94 -12.66 17.83
N ASN A 195 2.28 -11.43 17.45
CA ASN A 195 3.51 -11.05 16.73
C ASN A 195 3.67 -11.64 15.33
N LEU A 196 2.58 -12.05 14.67
CA LEU A 196 2.58 -12.13 13.22
C LEU A 196 2.55 -10.72 12.65
N VAL A 197 3.51 -10.36 11.80
CA VAL A 197 3.53 -9.07 11.10
C VAL A 197 3.21 -9.31 9.63
N MET A 198 2.32 -8.48 9.08
CA MET A 198 1.79 -8.62 7.72
C MET A 198 1.62 -7.24 7.07
N ALA A 199 1.86 -7.20 5.77
CA ALA A 199 1.32 -6.21 4.85
C ALA A 199 -0.17 -6.51 4.62
N ILE A 200 -1.04 -5.54 4.90
CA ILE A 200 -2.45 -5.57 4.49
C ILE A 200 -2.64 -4.48 3.45
N GLU A 201 -2.86 -4.88 2.20
CA GLU A 201 -2.75 -4.02 1.01
C GLU A 201 -3.96 -4.17 0.08
N PRO A 202 -5.13 -3.58 0.39
CA PRO A 202 -6.26 -3.58 -0.52
C PRO A 202 -5.94 -2.85 -1.83
N MET A 203 -6.01 -3.62 -2.92
CA MET A 203 -6.04 -3.15 -4.30
C MET A 203 -7.46 -3.22 -4.84
N ILE A 204 -8.08 -2.07 -5.08
CA ILE A 204 -9.50 -1.97 -5.41
C ILE A 204 -9.68 -1.22 -6.72
N ASN A 205 -10.29 -1.91 -7.69
CA ASN A 205 -10.59 -1.39 -9.01
C ASN A 205 -11.96 -0.69 -8.98
N LEU A 206 -12.08 0.41 -9.71
CA LEU A 206 -13.37 1.07 -9.92
C LEU A 206 -14.37 0.13 -10.61
N GLY A 207 -13.88 -0.61 -11.60
CA GLY A 207 -14.67 -1.55 -12.39
C GLY A 207 -14.56 -2.99 -11.92
N LYS A 208 -14.12 -3.87 -12.82
CA LYS A 208 -14.00 -5.31 -12.56
C LYS A 208 -12.73 -5.62 -11.78
N LYS A 209 -12.77 -6.72 -11.02
CA LYS A 209 -11.63 -7.24 -10.26
C LYS A 209 -10.47 -7.77 -11.11
N ASP A 210 -10.71 -8.06 -12.38
CA ASP A 210 -9.77 -8.80 -13.22
C ASP A 210 -8.63 -7.88 -13.69
N VAL A 211 -7.41 -8.43 -13.73
CA VAL A 211 -6.19 -7.69 -14.06
C VAL A 211 -5.33 -8.46 -15.08
N TYR A 212 -4.33 -7.79 -15.66
CA TYR A 212 -3.33 -8.41 -16.52
C TYR A 212 -1.95 -7.75 -16.32
N PHE A 213 -0.88 -8.51 -16.60
CA PHE A 213 0.48 -7.97 -16.65
C PHE A 213 0.69 -7.17 -17.95
N ASP A 214 1.20 -5.95 -17.81
CA ASP A 214 1.60 -5.13 -18.94
C ASP A 214 2.86 -5.68 -19.62
N ARG A 215 3.15 -5.17 -20.82
CA ARG A 215 4.24 -5.61 -21.69
C ARG A 215 5.63 -5.30 -21.13
N ASP A 216 5.73 -4.41 -20.15
CA ASP A 216 6.98 -4.11 -19.44
C ASP A 216 7.40 -5.24 -18.49
N GLY A 217 6.51 -6.21 -18.23
CA GLY A 217 6.76 -7.37 -17.39
C GLY A 217 6.59 -7.12 -15.89
N TRP A 218 6.17 -5.92 -15.50
CA TRP A 218 6.04 -5.51 -14.11
C TRP A 218 4.64 -4.98 -13.80
N ALA A 219 4.22 -3.91 -14.50
CA ALA A 219 2.99 -3.21 -14.18
C ALA A 219 1.79 -4.13 -14.33
N VAL A 220 0.86 -4.06 -13.37
CA VAL A 220 -0.40 -4.80 -13.40
C VAL A 220 -1.50 -3.79 -13.68
N ARG A 221 -2.37 -4.06 -14.65
CA ARG A 221 -3.43 -3.14 -15.07
C ARG A 221 -4.80 -3.75 -14.98
N THR A 222 -5.80 -2.92 -14.76
CA THR A 222 -7.22 -3.31 -14.84
C THR A 222 -7.58 -3.72 -16.28
N VAL A 223 -8.37 -4.78 -16.46
CA VAL A 223 -8.75 -5.25 -17.81
C VAL A 223 -9.70 -4.31 -18.55
N ASP A 224 -10.44 -3.47 -17.82
CA ASP A 224 -11.40 -2.51 -18.37
C ASP A 224 -10.83 -1.09 -18.51
N GLY A 225 -9.57 -0.88 -18.12
CA GLY A 225 -8.88 0.40 -18.21
C GLY A 225 -9.42 1.47 -17.25
N LEU A 226 -10.25 1.07 -16.28
CA LEU A 226 -10.74 1.97 -15.24
C LEU A 226 -9.72 2.08 -14.08
N PRO A 227 -9.75 3.17 -13.30
CA PRO A 227 -8.78 3.40 -12.24
C PRO A 227 -8.80 2.33 -11.14
N SER A 228 -7.65 2.13 -10.49
CA SER A 228 -7.44 1.32 -9.30
C SER A 228 -6.79 2.14 -8.21
N VAL A 229 -7.05 1.78 -6.95
CA VAL A 229 -6.47 2.41 -5.76
C VAL A 229 -5.77 1.35 -4.92
N HIS A 230 -4.62 1.71 -4.37
CA HIS A 230 -3.83 0.91 -3.46
C HIS A 230 -3.51 1.71 -2.17
N PHE A 231 -3.86 1.12 -1.03
CA PHE A 231 -3.43 1.57 0.30
C PHE A 231 -2.93 0.37 1.06
N GLU A 232 -1.98 0.60 1.95
CA GLU A 232 -1.38 -0.48 2.72
C GLU A 232 -0.90 -0.03 4.09
N HIS A 233 -0.89 -0.97 5.03
CA HIS A 233 -0.19 -0.82 6.29
C HIS A 233 0.53 -2.11 6.67
N ASP A 234 1.69 -1.94 7.29
CA ASP A 234 2.33 -2.94 8.12
C ASP A 234 1.59 -3.11 9.45
N VAL A 235 1.17 -4.33 9.75
CA VAL A 235 0.30 -4.63 10.89
C VAL A 235 0.82 -5.83 11.66
N CYS A 236 1.08 -5.62 12.95
CA CYS A 236 1.41 -6.66 13.90
C CYS A 236 0.15 -7.14 14.63
N VAL A 237 -0.13 -8.43 14.56
CA VAL A 237 -1.21 -9.08 15.31
C VAL A 237 -0.92 -9.01 16.81
N LYS A 238 -1.84 -8.39 17.57
CA LYS A 238 -1.80 -8.31 19.03
C LYS A 238 -3.14 -8.75 19.63
N LYS A 239 -3.19 -8.86 20.97
CA LYS A 239 -4.42 -9.19 21.70
C LYS A 239 -5.31 -7.96 21.80
N GLY A 240 -6.60 -8.12 21.51
CA GLY A 240 -7.60 -7.06 21.62
C GLY A 240 -7.64 -6.14 20.40
N GLU A 241 -6.54 -5.46 20.11
CA GLU A 241 -6.40 -4.50 19.00
C GLU A 241 -5.12 -4.80 18.21
N ALA A 242 -5.12 -4.58 16.89
CA ALA A 242 -3.95 -4.76 16.06
C ALA A 242 -2.99 -3.57 16.24
N LEU A 243 -1.69 -3.83 16.19
CA LEU A 243 -0.68 -2.77 16.21
C LEU A 243 -0.32 -2.40 14.78
N VAL A 244 -0.73 -1.21 14.32
CA VAL A 244 -0.27 -0.64 13.05
C VAL A 244 1.15 -0.10 13.25
N LEU A 245 2.08 -0.46 12.36
CA LEU A 245 3.49 -0.09 12.47
C LEU A 245 3.84 1.19 11.71
N SER A 246 3.13 1.50 10.62
CA SER A 246 3.22 2.78 9.89
C SER A 246 2.20 3.81 10.39
N ASP A 247 2.33 5.06 9.92
CA ASP A 247 1.48 6.18 10.34
C ASP A 247 1.12 7.08 9.15
N TYR A 248 -0.16 7.15 8.81
CA TYR A 248 -0.65 8.04 7.75
C TYR A 248 -0.73 9.50 8.18
N ALA A 249 -0.81 9.82 9.46
CA ALA A 249 -0.99 11.20 9.93
C ALA A 249 0.01 12.22 9.31
N PRO A 250 1.33 11.96 9.26
CA PRO A 250 2.27 12.88 8.60
C PRO A 250 2.02 13.03 7.09
N ILE A 251 1.59 11.95 6.41
CA ILE A 251 1.25 11.97 4.99
C ILE A 251 0.02 12.86 4.76
N GLU A 252 -1.04 12.66 5.55
CA GLU A 252 -2.29 13.41 5.45
C GLU A 252 -2.10 14.90 5.75
N ILE A 253 -1.22 15.24 6.70
CA ILE A 253 -0.86 16.63 7.00
C ILE A 253 -0.16 17.27 5.80
N ALA A 254 0.81 16.58 5.19
CA ALA A 254 1.52 17.07 4.02
C ALA A 254 0.61 17.17 2.79
N GLU A 255 -0.27 16.19 2.58
CA GLU A 255 -1.25 16.15 1.50
C GLU A 255 -2.19 17.36 1.58
N LYS A 256 -2.78 17.64 2.75
CA LYS A 256 -3.67 18.80 2.97
C LYS A 256 -2.97 20.15 2.81
N ALA A 257 -1.65 20.18 2.99
CA ALA A 257 -0.86 21.40 2.82
C ALA A 257 -0.43 21.63 1.36
N ASN A 258 -0.49 20.62 0.50
CA ASN A 258 -0.11 20.74 -0.91
C ASN A 258 -1.31 21.14 -1.77
N ILE A 259 -1.28 22.36 -2.32
CA ILE A 259 -2.34 22.92 -3.17
C ILE A 259 -2.62 22.14 -4.46
N ASN A 260 -1.71 21.26 -4.88
CA ASN A 260 -1.85 20.46 -6.09
C ASN A 260 -2.52 19.10 -5.80
N LEU A 261 -2.75 18.77 -4.52
CA LEU A 261 -3.37 17.52 -4.12
C LEU A 261 -4.80 17.75 -3.65
N ASN A 262 -5.68 16.83 -4.00
CA ASN A 262 -7.09 16.93 -3.67
C ASN A 262 -7.46 16.03 -2.51
N THR A 263 -7.79 16.69 -1.41
CA THR A 263 -8.15 16.08 -0.13
C THR A 263 -9.66 16.08 0.09
N SER A 264 -10.48 16.15 -0.96
CA SER A 264 -11.95 16.21 -0.80
C SER A 264 -12.58 14.84 -0.46
N TYR A 265 -11.77 13.78 -0.37
CA TYR A 265 -12.20 12.42 -0.05
C TYR A 265 -12.15 12.08 1.46
N TYR A 266 -11.64 12.99 2.30
CA TYR A 266 -11.68 12.84 3.76
C TYR A 266 -13.11 12.83 4.31
#